data_AF-A0A4Q3TT70-F1
#
_entry.id   AF-A0A4Q3TT70-F1
#
_cell.length_a   1.000
_cell.length_b   1.000
_cell.length_c   1.000
_cell.angle_alpha   90.00
_cell.angle_beta   90.00
_cell.angle_gamma   90.00
#
_symmetry.space_group_name_H-M   'P 1'
#
loop_
_entity.id
_entity.type
_entity.pdbx_description
1 polymer ?
#
loop_
_entity_poly.entity_id
_entity_poly.type
_entity_poly.pdbx_seq_one_letter_code
_entity_poly.pdbx_strand_id
1 'polypeptide(L)'
;MTNVLQTPRSAGVFPAVHEEECDWKPAAPSGIEERVGQFSRTDRRETYHRFMDAAESVFIRFGYEGASIRMISREAEAPLGTLHHYWGSKEVLFRETCERRFATVLAKQAERLADCERRLDAGEGVAAESVLRALIEPPVLGDGDAADGSAADATRNLYGRVITEPSEVVRRIVRDLFHGPALQRRINE
;
A
#
# COMPACT_ATOMS: atom_id res chain seq x y z
N MET A 1 40.06 15.65 -5.21
CA MET A 1 38.93 16.13 -6.01
C MET A 1 37.83 15.09 -5.91
N THR A 2 36.77 15.45 -5.19
CA THR A 2 35.77 14.54 -4.64
C THR A 2 34.80 14.03 -5.70
N ASN A 3 34.87 12.73 -5.91
CA ASN A 3 33.83 11.74 -6.15
C ASN A 3 32.51 12.16 -6.86
N VAL A 4 32.42 11.69 -8.11
CA VAL A 4 31.29 11.03 -8.79
C VAL A 4 30.03 10.85 -7.92
N LEU A 5 28.97 11.63 -8.22
CA LEU A 5 27.60 11.27 -7.90
C LEU A 5 26.97 10.59 -9.12
N GLN A 6 27.18 9.28 -9.21
CA GLN A 6 26.30 8.38 -9.93
C GLN A 6 25.02 8.22 -9.09
N THR A 7 23.92 8.80 -9.54
CA THR A 7 22.57 8.41 -9.09
C THR A 7 22.21 7.07 -9.75
N PRO A 8 21.83 6.02 -9.00
CA PRO A 8 21.28 4.83 -9.64
C PRO A 8 19.85 5.10 -10.13
N ARG A 9 19.61 4.74 -11.39
CA ARG A 9 18.31 4.52 -12.04
C ARG A 9 17.71 3.19 -11.60
N SER A 10 16.39 3.16 -11.35
CA SER A 10 15.42 2.10 -11.72
C SER A 10 14.07 2.47 -11.07
N ALA A 11 12.97 2.81 -11.75
CA ALA A 11 12.18 2.03 -12.71
C ALA A 11 11.80 0.64 -12.17
N GLY A 12 10.53 0.44 -11.83
CA GLY A 12 9.98 -0.87 -11.50
C GLY A 12 8.58 -0.77 -10.88
N VAL A 13 7.56 -1.05 -11.67
CA VAL A 13 6.26 -1.53 -11.18
C VAL A 13 6.56 -2.74 -10.27
N PHE A 14 6.16 -2.67 -8.99
CA PHE A 14 6.35 -3.79 -8.08
C PHE A 14 5.43 -4.94 -8.51
N PRO A 15 5.94 -6.19 -8.52
CA PRO A 15 5.16 -7.33 -8.91
C PRO A 15 3.97 -7.49 -7.96
N ALA A 16 2.83 -7.93 -8.48
CA ALA A 16 1.72 -8.38 -7.67
C ALA A 16 2.27 -9.30 -6.55
N VAL A 17 1.87 -9.06 -5.30
CA VAL A 17 2.24 -9.90 -4.16
C VAL A 17 1.75 -11.32 -4.42
N HIS A 18 2.60 -12.14 -5.05
CA HIS A 18 2.40 -13.57 -5.21
C HIS A 18 2.48 -14.19 -3.82
N GLU A 19 1.42 -14.90 -3.42
CA GLU A 19 1.27 -15.54 -2.09
C GLU A 19 2.32 -16.63 -1.80
N GLU A 20 3.28 -16.90 -2.69
CA GLU A 20 4.11 -18.10 -2.64
C GLU A 20 5.59 -17.91 -2.25
N GLU A 21 6.16 -16.69 -2.21
CA GLU A 21 7.61 -16.57 -1.94
C GLU A 21 8.01 -15.34 -1.10
N CYS A 22 7.86 -15.45 0.22
CA CYS A 22 8.41 -14.47 1.16
C CYS A 22 9.87 -14.86 1.51
N ASP A 23 10.84 -14.53 0.64
CA ASP A 23 12.30 -14.77 0.83
C ASP A 23 12.95 -13.77 1.81
N TRP A 24 12.27 -13.47 2.91
CA TRP A 24 12.72 -12.48 3.88
C TRP A 24 13.90 -13.00 4.73
N LYS A 25 14.99 -12.23 4.77
CA LYS A 25 16.18 -12.44 5.61
C LYS A 25 16.34 -11.29 6.63
N PRO A 26 16.31 -11.57 7.94
CA PRO A 26 16.41 -10.54 8.97
C PRO A 26 17.84 -9.97 9.07
N ALA A 27 17.97 -8.64 9.16
CA ALA A 27 19.21 -7.95 9.54
C ALA A 27 19.14 -7.53 11.03
N ALA A 28 19.61 -8.38 11.95
CA ALA A 28 19.40 -8.19 13.39
C ALA A 28 20.50 -7.31 14.06
N PRO A 29 20.13 -6.38 14.95
CA PRO A 29 21.01 -5.91 16.03
C PRO A 29 20.73 -6.63 17.37
N SER A 30 21.79 -6.73 18.18
CA SER A 30 21.97 -7.64 19.32
C SER A 30 20.92 -7.51 20.44
N GLY A 31 20.36 -8.66 20.86
CA GLY A 31 19.49 -8.83 22.03
C GLY A 31 18.11 -9.43 21.74
N ILE A 32 17.62 -9.33 20.49
CA ILE A 32 16.39 -10.00 20.03
C ILE A 32 16.70 -11.36 19.37
N GLU A 33 17.95 -11.56 18.95
CA GLU A 33 18.46 -12.77 18.29
C GLU A 33 18.23 -14.06 19.09
N GLU A 34 18.31 -14.00 20.42
CA GLU A 34 18.20 -15.18 21.28
C GLU A 34 16.77 -15.77 21.29
N ARG A 35 15.75 -14.93 21.03
CA ARG A 35 14.35 -15.39 20.87
C ARG A 35 13.95 -15.58 19.41
N VAL A 36 14.56 -14.84 18.48
CA VAL A 36 14.24 -14.94 17.04
C VAL A 36 14.93 -16.11 16.35
N GLY A 37 16.05 -16.61 16.90
CA GLY A 37 16.78 -17.76 16.39
C GLY A 37 16.01 -19.09 16.40
N GLN A 38 14.83 -19.16 17.05
CA GLN A 38 13.96 -20.34 17.09
C GLN A 38 12.79 -20.33 16.10
N PHE A 39 12.50 -19.20 15.44
CA PHE A 39 11.31 -19.11 14.58
C PHE A 39 11.54 -19.75 13.22
N SER A 40 10.64 -20.67 12.85
CA SER A 40 10.58 -21.26 11.52
C SER A 40 10.24 -20.19 10.46
N ARG A 41 10.45 -20.50 9.18
CA ARG A 41 10.00 -19.63 8.07
C ARG A 41 8.50 -19.33 8.16
N THR A 42 7.71 -20.30 8.59
CA THR A 42 6.26 -20.19 8.79
C THR A 42 5.91 -19.20 9.89
N ASP A 43 6.58 -19.26 11.05
CA ASP A 43 6.33 -18.35 12.17
C ASP A 43 6.65 -16.89 11.83
N ARG A 44 7.67 -16.67 10.99
CA ARG A 44 8.02 -15.33 10.49
C ARG A 44 6.94 -14.77 9.59
N ARG A 45 6.42 -15.60 8.67
CA ARG A 45 5.33 -15.22 7.77
C ARG A 45 4.05 -14.91 8.54
N GLU A 46 3.70 -15.74 9.53
CA GLU A 46 2.56 -15.50 10.39
C GLU A 46 2.70 -14.20 11.18
N THR A 47 3.89 -13.94 11.74
CA THR A 47 4.16 -12.70 12.47
C THR A 47 4.05 -11.47 11.57
N TYR A 48 4.55 -11.54 10.33
CA TYR A 48 4.38 -10.48 9.34
C TYR A 48 2.90 -10.22 9.04
N HIS A 49 2.11 -11.26 8.78
CA HIS A 49 0.68 -11.11 8.51
C HIS A 49 -0.06 -10.50 9.69
N ARG A 50 0.21 -10.93 10.93
CA ARG A 50 -0.38 -10.33 12.14
C ARG A 50 -0.08 -8.84 12.26
N PHE A 51 1.14 -8.42 11.96
CA PHE A 51 1.48 -6.98 11.97
C PHE A 51 0.75 -6.21 10.87
N MET A 52 0.64 -6.76 9.66
CA MET A 52 -0.05 -6.09 8.56
C MET A 52 -1.55 -5.96 8.82
N ASP A 53 -2.19 -7.00 9.36
CA ASP A 53 -3.62 -6.98 9.70
C ASP A 53 -3.88 -6.02 10.88
N ALA A 54 -2.99 -6.01 11.88
CA ALA A 54 -3.04 -5.06 12.99
C ALA A 54 -2.82 -3.60 12.54
N ALA A 55 -1.86 -3.36 11.65
CA ALA A 55 -1.56 -2.05 11.10
C ALA A 55 -2.78 -1.48 10.39
N GLU A 56 -3.41 -2.30 9.54
CA GLU A 56 -4.63 -1.93 8.84
C GLU A 56 -5.77 -1.58 9.79
N SER A 57 -6.08 -2.46 10.75
CA SER A 57 -7.11 -2.21 11.78
C SER A 57 -6.88 -0.86 12.49
N VAL A 58 -5.64 -0.62 12.92
CA VAL A 58 -5.26 0.60 13.64
C VAL A 58 -5.35 1.84 12.74
N PHE A 59 -4.87 1.78 11.49
CA PHE A 59 -4.93 2.92 10.57
C PHE A 59 -6.36 3.25 10.14
N ILE A 60 -7.22 2.26 9.94
CA ILE A 60 -8.65 2.47 9.68
C ILE A 60 -9.32 3.19 10.87
N ARG A 61 -9.05 2.72 12.09
CA ARG A 61 -9.65 3.24 13.32
C ARG A 61 -9.18 4.64 13.67
N PHE A 62 -7.87 4.90 13.61
CA PHE A 62 -7.26 6.10 14.18
C PHE A 62 -6.68 7.07 13.16
N GLY A 63 -6.69 6.73 11.87
CA GLY A 63 -5.97 7.50 10.85
C GLY A 63 -4.47 7.39 11.00
N TYR A 64 -3.72 8.12 10.18
CA TYR A 64 -2.26 8.07 10.22
C TYR A 64 -1.73 8.75 11.49
N GLU A 65 -2.21 9.95 11.80
CA GLU A 65 -1.70 10.74 12.93
C GLU A 65 -2.03 10.10 14.28
N GLY A 66 -3.26 9.58 14.45
CA GLY A 66 -3.69 8.93 15.67
C GLY A 66 -3.08 7.54 15.90
N ALA A 67 -2.57 6.90 14.86
CA ALA A 67 -1.92 5.60 14.96
C ALA A 67 -0.48 5.70 15.50
N SER A 68 -0.07 4.68 16.25
CA SER A 68 1.32 4.51 16.68
C SER A 68 1.79 3.08 16.49
N ILE A 69 3.08 2.91 16.23
CA ILE A 69 3.76 1.60 16.15
C ILE A 69 3.59 0.76 17.41
N ARG A 70 3.42 1.39 18.59
CA ARG A 70 3.14 0.70 19.85
C ARG A 70 1.72 0.14 19.89
N MET A 71 0.74 0.89 19.39
CA MET A 71 -0.63 0.39 19.26
C MET A 71 -0.69 -0.80 18.31
N ILE A 72 0.00 -0.70 17.17
CA ILE A 72 0.06 -1.77 16.17
C ILE A 72 0.74 -3.01 16.74
N SER A 73 1.89 -2.86 17.42
CA SER A 73 2.57 -3.98 18.06
C SER A 73 1.74 -4.68 19.13
N ARG A 74 0.96 -3.92 19.91
CA ARG A 74 0.03 -4.49 20.89
C ARG A 74 -1.10 -5.26 20.22
N GLU A 75 -1.70 -4.69 19.17
CA GLU A 75 -2.80 -5.31 18.41
C GLU A 75 -2.32 -6.58 17.66
N ALA A 76 -1.09 -6.58 17.16
CA ALA A 76 -0.48 -7.73 16.51
C ALA A 76 -0.06 -8.85 17.48
N GLU A 77 -0.15 -8.60 18.80
CA GLU A 77 0.36 -9.49 19.85
C GLU A 77 1.81 -9.92 19.60
N ALA A 78 2.65 -8.97 19.18
CA ALA A 78 4.03 -9.23 18.78
C ALA A 78 4.98 -8.14 19.29
N PRO A 79 6.25 -8.46 19.62
CA PRO A 79 7.18 -7.49 20.21
C PRO A 79 7.44 -6.28 19.33
N LEU A 80 7.47 -5.09 19.94
CA LEU A 80 7.73 -3.82 19.23
C LEU A 80 9.08 -3.82 18.50
N GLY A 81 10.10 -4.48 19.07
CA GLY A 81 11.41 -4.61 18.43
C GLY A 81 11.34 -5.34 17.08
N THR A 82 10.42 -6.31 16.94
CA THR A 82 10.17 -7.02 15.69
C THR A 82 9.57 -6.09 14.63
N LEU A 83 8.60 -5.24 15.02
CA LEU A 83 8.01 -4.24 14.11
C LEU A 83 9.07 -3.25 13.63
N HIS A 84 9.89 -2.70 14.53
CA HIS A 84 10.97 -1.80 14.16
C HIS A 84 12.00 -2.46 13.24
N HIS A 85 12.27 -3.74 13.45
CA HIS A 85 13.16 -4.48 12.57
C HIS A 85 12.59 -4.66 11.16
N TYR A 86 11.30 -4.94 11.02
CA TYR A 86 10.66 -5.12 9.71
C TYR A 86 10.46 -3.80 8.96
N TRP A 87 9.87 -2.78 9.60
CA TRP A 87 9.45 -1.55 8.91
C TRP A 87 10.30 -0.33 9.24
N GLY A 88 11.03 -0.33 10.35
CA GLY A 88 11.77 0.82 10.86
C GLY A 88 10.89 1.95 11.39
N SER A 89 9.92 2.40 10.58
CA SER A 89 9.07 3.57 10.83
C SER A 89 7.59 3.32 10.55
N LYS A 90 6.73 4.16 11.14
CA LYS A 90 5.27 4.18 10.86
C LYS A 90 4.98 4.49 9.39
N GLU A 91 5.80 5.33 8.76
CA GLU A 91 5.64 5.72 7.36
C GLU A 91 5.76 4.52 6.41
N VAL A 92 6.82 3.72 6.57
CA VAL A 92 7.06 2.53 5.74
C VAL A 92 5.93 1.52 5.92
N LEU A 93 5.53 1.25 7.17
CA LEU A 93 4.42 0.35 7.47
C LEU A 93 3.08 0.84 6.89
N PHE A 94 2.81 2.14 6.97
CA PHE A 94 1.60 2.73 6.40
C PHE A 94 1.58 2.62 4.87
N ARG A 95 2.71 2.93 4.21
CA ARG A 95 2.85 2.78 2.75
C ARG A 95 2.54 1.35 2.33
N GLU A 96 3.16 0.37 2.96
CA GLU A 96 2.97 -1.05 2.62
C GLU A 96 1.54 -1.53 2.89
N THR A 97 0.91 -1.01 3.95
CA THR A 97 -0.50 -1.29 4.24
C THR A 97 -1.41 -0.75 3.14
N CYS A 98 -1.16 0.49 2.69
CA CYS A 98 -1.89 1.08 1.56
C CYS A 98 -1.64 0.31 0.26
N GLU A 99 -0.40 -0.07 -0.04
CA GLU A 99 -0.04 -0.85 -1.23
C GLU A 99 -0.76 -2.20 -1.26
N ARG A 100 -0.70 -2.96 -0.15
CA ARG A 100 -1.39 -4.25 -0.02
C ARG A 100 -2.89 -4.09 -0.23
N ARG A 101 -3.51 -3.08 0.38
CA ARG A 101 -4.97 -2.92 0.39
C ARG A 101 -5.51 -2.29 -0.91
N PHE A 102 -4.74 -1.40 -1.55
CA PHE A 102 -5.16 -0.72 -2.77
C PHE A 102 -4.68 -1.38 -4.06
N ALA A 103 -3.86 -2.43 -4.01
CA ALA A 103 -3.38 -3.14 -5.21
C ALA A 103 -4.52 -3.47 -6.19
N THR A 104 -5.60 -4.09 -5.72
CA THR A 104 -6.77 -4.43 -6.54
C THR A 104 -7.52 -3.20 -7.05
N VAL A 105 -7.62 -2.15 -6.22
CA VAL A 105 -8.25 -0.89 -6.61
C VAL A 105 -7.48 -0.21 -7.74
N LEU A 106 -6.17 -0.08 -7.58
CA LEU A 106 -5.27 0.57 -8.54
C LEU A 106 -5.24 -0.21 -9.86
N ALA A 107 -5.23 -1.54 -9.83
CA ALA A 107 -5.27 -2.38 -11.02
C ALA A 107 -6.55 -2.13 -11.84
N LYS A 108 -7.71 -2.04 -11.17
CA LYS A 108 -9.00 -1.76 -11.83
C LYS A 108 -9.10 -0.35 -12.37
N GLN A 109 -8.61 0.64 -11.60
CA GLN A 109 -8.52 2.01 -12.08
C GLN A 109 -7.67 2.06 -13.36
N ALA A 110 -6.51 1.39 -13.38
CA ALA A 110 -5.65 1.31 -14.55
C ALA A 110 -6.34 0.65 -15.75
N GLU A 111 -7.05 -0.46 -15.54
CA GLU A 111 -7.81 -1.14 -16.60
C GLU A 111 -8.90 -0.23 -17.21
N ARG A 112 -9.72 0.40 -16.36
CA ARG A 112 -10.82 1.28 -16.80
C ARG A 112 -10.31 2.55 -17.47
N LEU A 113 -9.19 3.11 -16.99
CA LEU A 113 -8.56 4.26 -17.62
C LEU A 113 -7.92 3.89 -18.96
N ALA A 114 -7.27 2.73 -19.07
CA ALA A 114 -6.74 2.25 -20.34
C ALA A 114 -7.86 2.04 -21.38
N ASP A 115 -9.07 1.67 -20.96
CA ASP A 115 -10.23 1.64 -21.85
C ASP A 115 -10.65 3.03 -22.35
N CYS A 116 -10.70 4.01 -21.44
CA CYS A 116 -10.93 5.41 -21.82
C CYS A 116 -9.87 5.91 -22.81
N GLU A 117 -8.60 5.58 -22.59
CA GLU A 117 -7.50 5.95 -23.48
C GLU A 117 -7.66 5.32 -24.88
N ARG A 118 -7.93 4.01 -24.96
CA ARG A 118 -8.15 3.33 -26.24
C ARG A 118 -9.28 3.96 -27.05
N ARG A 119 -10.37 4.34 -26.39
CA ARG A 119 -11.54 4.98 -27.04
C ARG A 119 -11.18 6.36 -27.59
N LEU A 120 -10.44 7.17 -26.82
CA LEU A 120 -9.92 8.45 -27.29
C LEU A 120 -9.00 8.28 -28.51
N ASP A 121 -8.09 7.30 -28.47
CA ASP A 121 -7.15 7.02 -29.57
C ASP A 121 -7.88 6.56 -30.84
N ALA A 122 -9.04 5.90 -30.69
CA ALA A 122 -9.93 5.53 -31.78
C ALA A 122 -10.78 6.71 -32.33
N GLY A 123 -10.62 7.91 -31.78
CA GLY A 123 -11.39 9.10 -32.15
C GLY A 123 -12.81 9.13 -31.56
N GLU A 124 -13.11 8.27 -30.58
CA GLU A 124 -14.38 8.31 -29.86
C GLU A 124 -14.37 9.40 -28.79
N GLY A 125 -15.55 9.99 -28.53
CA GLY A 125 -15.73 10.87 -27.39
C GLY A 125 -15.77 10.09 -26.07
N VAL A 126 -14.95 10.50 -25.10
CA VAL A 126 -15.02 10.02 -23.72
C VAL A 126 -15.53 11.15 -22.83
N ALA A 127 -16.66 10.89 -22.15
CA ALA A 127 -17.20 11.83 -21.18
C ALA A 127 -16.30 11.93 -19.96
N ALA A 128 -16.13 13.13 -19.40
CA ALA A 128 -15.39 13.33 -18.16
C ALA A 128 -15.93 12.44 -17.01
N GLU A 129 -17.23 12.19 -16.99
CA GLU A 129 -17.87 11.26 -16.05
C GLU A 129 -17.30 9.85 -16.13
N SER A 130 -16.98 9.33 -17.33
CA SER A 130 -16.40 7.99 -17.49
C SER A 130 -15.04 7.89 -16.83
N VAL A 131 -14.21 8.93 -16.95
CA VAL A 131 -12.89 9.01 -16.29
C VAL A 131 -13.06 9.10 -14.77
N LEU A 132 -14.00 9.93 -14.30
CA LEU A 132 -14.29 10.04 -12.87
C LEU A 132 -14.80 8.72 -12.28
N ARG A 133 -15.68 8.00 -12.98
CA ARG A 133 -16.16 6.68 -12.57
C ARG A 133 -15.03 5.64 -12.53
N ALA A 134 -14.16 5.65 -13.53
CA ALA A 134 -12.98 4.77 -13.56
C ALA A 134 -12.08 4.97 -12.33
N LEU A 135 -11.93 6.20 -11.84
CA LEU A 135 -11.15 6.52 -10.66
C LEU A 135 -11.91 6.29 -9.34
N ILE A 136 -13.16 6.70 -9.23
CA ILE A 136 -13.86 6.80 -7.94
C ILE A 136 -14.61 5.51 -7.58
N GLU A 137 -15.18 4.80 -8.56
CA GLU A 137 -16.01 3.64 -8.25
C GLU A 137 -15.23 2.46 -7.68
N PRO A 138 -14.03 2.07 -8.15
CA PRO A 138 -13.34 0.90 -7.63
C PRO A 138 -13.12 0.91 -6.10
N PRO A 139 -12.65 2.01 -5.47
CA PRO A 139 -12.52 2.05 -4.00
C PRO A 139 -13.84 2.25 -3.25
N VAL A 140 -14.90 2.76 -3.92
CA VAL A 140 -16.15 3.17 -3.25
C VAL A 140 -17.27 2.15 -3.41
N LEU A 141 -17.49 1.64 -4.61
CA LEU A 141 -18.56 0.70 -4.93
C LEU A 141 -18.05 -0.75 -4.95
N GLY A 142 -16.74 -0.96 -5.15
CA GLY A 142 -16.20 -2.28 -5.44
C GLY A 142 -16.73 -2.80 -6.79
N ASP A 143 -16.64 -4.11 -7.01
CA ASP A 143 -17.09 -4.74 -8.27
C ASP A 143 -18.53 -5.27 -8.21
N GLY A 144 -19.25 -5.08 -7.10
CA GLY A 144 -20.54 -5.74 -6.88
C GLY A 144 -20.44 -7.24 -6.56
N ASP A 145 -19.31 -7.89 -6.87
CA ASP A 145 -19.00 -9.31 -6.58
C ASP A 145 -18.18 -9.47 -5.29
N ALA A 146 -18.67 -8.95 -4.16
CA ALA A 146 -18.02 -9.18 -2.87
C ALA A 146 -18.52 -10.48 -2.24
N ALA A 147 -17.85 -11.60 -2.52
CA ALA A 147 -18.01 -12.83 -1.75
C ALA A 147 -17.61 -12.67 -0.27
N ASP A 148 -16.87 -11.59 0.06
CA ASP A 148 -16.54 -11.14 1.41
C ASP A 148 -16.70 -9.62 1.53
N GLY A 149 -17.78 -9.17 2.18
CA GLY A 149 -18.05 -7.75 2.42
C GLY A 149 -17.03 -7.07 3.34
N SER A 150 -16.34 -7.83 4.19
CA SER A 150 -15.39 -7.30 5.18
C SER A 150 -14.16 -6.68 4.53
N ALA A 151 -13.55 -7.37 3.56
CA ALA A 151 -12.39 -6.85 2.84
C ALA A 151 -12.72 -5.61 1.98
N ALA A 152 -13.91 -5.58 1.38
CA ALA A 152 -14.39 -4.42 0.63
C ALA A 152 -14.62 -3.21 1.55
N ASP A 153 -15.21 -3.43 2.72
CA ASP A 153 -15.41 -2.37 3.72
C ASP A 153 -14.10 -1.83 4.28
N ALA A 154 -13.13 -2.71 4.56
CA ALA A 154 -11.81 -2.29 5.02
C ALA A 154 -11.09 -1.43 3.97
N THR A 155 -11.17 -1.82 2.69
CA THR A 155 -10.64 -1.04 1.56
C THR A 155 -11.29 0.34 1.48
N ARG A 156 -12.63 0.39 1.49
CA ARG A 156 -13.41 1.64 1.44
C ARG A 156 -13.09 2.55 2.63
N ASN A 157 -13.02 2.00 3.83
CA ASN A 157 -12.76 2.75 5.05
C ASN A 157 -11.33 3.30 5.07
N LEU A 158 -10.33 2.49 4.71
CA LEU A 158 -8.95 2.96 4.60
C LEU A 158 -8.82 4.02 3.51
N TYR A 159 -9.47 3.82 2.36
CA TYR A 159 -9.49 4.81 1.28
C TYR A 159 -10.06 6.15 1.74
N GLY A 160 -11.23 6.14 2.40
CA GLY A 160 -11.86 7.34 2.96
C GLY A 160 -10.96 8.07 3.97
N ARG A 161 -10.21 7.33 4.80
CA ARG A 161 -9.21 7.91 5.70
C ARG A 161 -8.07 8.57 4.92
N VAL A 162 -7.48 7.82 4.00
CA VAL A 162 -6.30 8.24 3.25
C VAL A 162 -6.55 9.53 2.46
N ILE A 163 -7.73 9.68 1.83
CA ILE A 163 -8.05 10.87 1.02
C ILE A 163 -8.41 12.10 1.88
N THR A 164 -8.81 11.92 3.14
CA THR A 164 -9.22 13.02 4.04
C THR A 164 -8.16 13.39 5.07
N GLU A 165 -7.10 12.60 5.20
CA GLU A 165 -6.03 12.82 6.17
C GLU A 165 -5.20 14.07 5.82
N PRO A 166 -5.10 15.07 6.72
CA PRO A 166 -4.32 16.30 6.46
C PRO A 166 -2.80 16.09 6.48
N SER A 167 -2.31 14.95 6.94
CA SER A 167 -0.88 14.66 7.10
C SER A 167 -0.09 14.77 5.80
N GLU A 168 0.99 15.56 5.79
CA GLU A 168 1.89 15.72 4.64
C GLU A 168 2.57 14.41 4.22
N VAL A 169 2.84 13.52 5.18
CA VAL A 169 3.39 12.19 4.90
C VAL A 169 2.40 11.37 4.10
N VAL A 170 1.12 11.37 4.50
CA VAL A 170 0.06 10.66 3.79
C VAL A 170 -0.17 11.26 2.41
N ARG A 171 -0.23 12.59 2.30
CA ARG A 171 -0.36 13.27 1.00
C ARG A 171 0.75 12.88 0.03
N ARG A 172 2.00 12.78 0.51
CA ARG A 172 3.14 12.32 -0.30
C ARG A 172 2.92 10.87 -0.75
N ILE A 173 2.61 9.96 0.18
CA ILE A 173 2.38 8.55 -0.14
C ILE A 173 1.24 8.38 -1.15
N VAL A 174 0.11 9.06 -0.94
CA VAL A 174 -1.04 9.06 -1.86
C VAL A 174 -0.62 9.56 -3.23
N ARG A 175 0.15 10.64 -3.28
CA ARG A 175 0.66 11.16 -4.56
C ARG A 175 1.44 10.10 -5.32
N ASP A 176 2.35 9.41 -4.64
CA ASP A 176 3.19 8.38 -5.24
C ASP A 176 2.37 7.16 -5.68
N LEU A 177 1.36 6.75 -4.89
CA LEU A 177 0.55 5.56 -5.16
C LEU A 177 -0.48 5.77 -6.27
N PHE A 178 -1.20 6.89 -6.27
CA PHE A 178 -2.33 7.13 -7.16
C PHE A 178 -1.97 7.90 -8.44
N HIS A 179 -0.83 8.61 -8.46
CA HIS A 179 -0.41 9.40 -9.62
C HIS A 179 0.83 8.80 -10.28
N GLY A 180 0.75 7.51 -10.63
CA GLY A 180 1.81 6.84 -11.37
C GLY A 180 2.14 7.49 -12.73
N PRO A 181 3.24 7.06 -13.39
CA PRO A 181 3.81 7.73 -14.58
C PRO A 181 2.88 7.81 -15.81
N ALA A 182 1.77 7.07 -15.82
CA ALA A 182 0.78 7.09 -16.89
C ALA A 182 -0.09 8.36 -16.84
N LEU A 183 -0.63 8.70 -15.67
CA LEU A 183 -1.48 9.88 -15.49
C LEU A 183 -0.68 11.19 -15.65
N GLN A 184 0.60 11.19 -15.26
CA GLN A 184 1.48 12.36 -15.36
C GLN A 184 1.96 12.67 -16.78
N ARG A 185 1.96 11.71 -17.72
CA ARG A 185 2.37 11.99 -19.10
C ARG A 185 1.36 12.87 -19.82
N ARG A 186 0.07 12.54 -19.75
CA ARG A 186 -0.99 13.27 -20.46
C ARG A 186 -1.40 14.61 -19.84
N ILE A 187 -1.17 14.81 -18.53
CA ILE A 187 -1.43 16.12 -17.89
C ILE A 187 -0.39 17.16 -18.34
N ASN A 188 0.79 16.72 -18.76
CA ASN A 188 1.91 17.59 -19.16
C ASN A 188 2.08 17.72 -20.69
N GLU A 189 1.21 17.08 -21.47
CA GLU A 189 1.09 17.19 -22.94
C GLU A 189 0.00 18.21 -23.30
#